data_AF-A0A2U1P3Y2-F1
#
_entry.id   AF-A0A2U1P3Y2-F1
#
_cell.length_a   1.000
_cell.length_b   1.000
_cell.length_c   1.000
_cell.angle_alpha   90.00
_cell.angle_beta   90.00
_cell.angle_gamma   90.00
#
_symmetry.space_group_name_H-M   'P 1'
#
loop_
_entity.id
_entity.type
_entity.pdbx_description
1 polymer ?
#
loop_
_entity_poly.entity_id
_entity_poly.type
_entity_poly.pdbx_seq_one_letter_code
_entity_poly.pdbx_strand_id
1 'polypeptide(L)' 'MSRGRMVFRLSGTGSEGATICLYIEQYEKDSSKTGRDSQDALAPLVEVALKLSKMQEYIGRSAPTVIT' A
#
# COMPACT_ATOMS: atom_id res chain seq x y z
N MET A 1 -3.65 -17.44 11.15
CA MET A 1 -3.13 -16.95 9.85
C MET A 1 -3.69 -15.55 9.62
N SER A 2 -2.85 -14.53 9.55
CA SER A 2 -3.25 -13.18 9.13
C SER A 2 -3.59 -13.19 7.64
N ARG A 3 -4.76 -12.67 7.26
CA ARG A 3 -5.17 -12.55 5.85
C ARG A 3 -4.96 -11.10 5.39
N GLY A 4 -3.86 -10.87 4.69
CA GLY A 4 -3.52 -9.56 4.10
C GLY A 4 -3.63 -9.60 2.57
N ARG A 5 -4.05 -8.49 1.96
CA ARG A 5 -4.04 -8.31 0.50
C ARG A 5 -3.38 -6.99 0.13
N MET A 6 -2.66 -7.00 -0.98
CA MET A 6 -2.05 -5.82 -1.57
C MET A 6 -2.37 -5.87 -3.07
N VAL A 7 -2.87 -4.76 -3.62
CA VAL A 7 -3.25 -4.65 -5.04
C VAL A 7 -2.56 -3.44 -5.63
N PHE A 8 -1.80 -3.68 -6.70
CA PHE A 8 -1.18 -2.62 -7.49
C PHE A 8 -2.00 -2.39 -8.76
N ARG A 9 -2.37 -1.15 -9.01
CA ARG A 9 -3.05 -0.75 -10.25
C ARG A 9 -2.26 0.37 -10.91
N LEU A 10 -1.84 0.16 -12.15
CA LEU A 10 -1.29 1.21 -12.99
C LEU A 10 -2.43 1.84 -13.80
N SER A 11 -2.54 3.16 -13.78
CA SER A 11 -3.57 3.90 -14.52
C SER A 11 -2.99 5.13 -15.20
N GLY A 12 -3.56 5.50 -16.35
CA GLY A 12 -3.11 6.62 -17.18
C GLY A 12 -1.75 6.29 -17.79
N THR A 13 -1.70 5.83 -19.03
CA THR A 13 -0.42 5.60 -19.74
C THR A 13 -0.30 6.52 -20.95
N GLY A 14 -0.93 7.70 -20.86
CA GLY A 14 -0.95 8.72 -21.90
C GLY A 14 0.21 9.71 -21.80
N SER A 15 0.09 10.86 -22.44
CA SER A 15 1.14 11.89 -22.53
C SER A 15 1.52 12.55 -21.19
N GLU A 16 0.66 12.49 -20.17
CA GLU A 16 0.86 13.18 -18.89
C GLU A 16 1.49 12.30 -17.79
N GLY A 17 1.96 11.11 -18.16
CA GLY A 17 2.55 10.15 -17.24
C GLY A 17 1.53 9.15 -16.69
N ALA A 18 1.97 8.39 -15.68
CA ALA A 18 1.20 7.30 -15.09
C ALA A 18 1.11 7.37 -13.57
N THR A 19 0.00 6.85 -13.05
CA THR A 19 -0.28 6.75 -11.62
C THR A 19 -0.29 5.28 -11.22
N ILE A 20 0.46 4.94 -10.17
CA ILE A 20 0.36 3.66 -9.47
C ILE A 20 -0.49 3.87 -8.23
N CYS A 21 -1.60 3.15 -8.13
CA CYS A 21 -2.41 3.04 -6.92
C CYS A 21 -2.05 1.74 -6.20
N LEU A 22 -1.65 1.85 -4.93
CA LEU A 22 -1.40 0.74 -4.03
C LEU A 22 -2.54 0.66 -3.01
N TYR A 23 -3.34 -0.40 -3.09
CA TYR A 23 -4.37 -0.70 -2.10
C TYR A 23 -3.86 -1.78 -1.16
N ILE A 24 -4.03 -1.57 0.14
CA ILE A 24 -3.58 -2.52 1.17
C ILE A 24 -4.71 -2.72 2.15
N GLU A 25 -4.95 -3.97 2.52
CA GLU A 25 -5.89 -4.32 3.56
C GLU A 25 -5.41 -5.54 4.35
N GLN A 26 -5.87 -5.62 5.60
CA GLN A 26 -5.65 -6.76 6.46
C GLN A 26 -6.93 -7.06 7.23
N TYR A 27 -7.39 -8.30 7.13
CA TYR A 27 -8.50 -8.76 7.95
C TYR A 27 -8.04 -8.94 9.40
N GLU A 28 -8.76 -8.32 10.32
CA GLU A 28 -8.56 -8.46 11.77
C GLU A 28 -9.82 -9.07 12.39
N LYS A 29 -9.64 -10.18 13.10
CA LYS A 29 -10.74 -10.89 13.80
C LYS A 29 -10.87 -10.43 15.24
N ASP A 30 -9.78 -9.98 15.83
CA ASP A 30 -9.72 -9.55 17.21
C ASP A 30 -10.28 -8.13 17.34
N SER A 31 -11.46 -8.00 17.92
CA SER A 31 -12.14 -6.71 18.10
C SER A 31 -11.37 -5.72 18.98
N SER A 32 -10.44 -6.20 19.81
CA SER A 32 -9.56 -5.30 20.57
C SER A 32 -8.55 -4.57 19.68
N LYS A 33 -8.30 -5.09 18.47
CA LYS A 33 -7.31 -4.58 17.51
C LYS A 33 -7.92 -3.77 16.37
N THR A 34 -9.24 -3.78 16.18
CA THR A 34 -9.92 -3.08 15.09
C THR A 34 -10.00 -1.57 15.28
N GLY A 35 -9.80 -1.07 16.51
CA GLY A 35 -9.76 0.36 16.80
C GLY A 35 -8.38 1.02 16.65
N ARG A 36 -7.38 0.27 16.18
CA ARG A 36 -6.04 0.82 15.93
C ARG A 36 -6.06 1.78 14.76
N ASP A 37 -5.13 2.74 14.77
CA ASP A 37 -4.88 3.57 13.59
C ASP A 37 -4.53 2.68 12.39
N SER A 38 -5.09 3.01 11.23
CA SER A 38 -4.92 2.19 10.03
C SER A 38 -3.49 2.20 9.52
N GLN A 39 -2.75 3.30 9.67
CA GLN A 39 -1.35 3.38 9.25
C GLN A 39 -0.48 2.47 10.12
N ASP A 40 -0.70 2.47 11.43
CA ASP A 40 0.01 1.58 12.36
C ASP A 40 -0.34 0.11 12.10
N ALA A 41 -1.62 -0.19 11.91
CA ALA A 41 -2.08 -1.56 11.69
C ALA A 41 -1.56 -2.14 10.36
N LEU A 42 -1.47 -1.32 9.31
CA LEU A 42 -1.07 -1.75 7.97
C LEU A 42 0.42 -1.54 7.66
N ALA A 43 1.17 -0.84 8.50
CA ALA A 43 2.60 -0.55 8.29
C ALA A 43 3.44 -1.79 7.90
N PRO A 44 3.26 -2.97 8.52
CA PRO A 44 4.03 -4.16 8.12
C PRO A 44 3.72 -4.60 6.67
N LEU A 45 2.47 -4.47 6.22
CA LEU A 45 2.11 -4.79 4.83
C LEU A 45 2.62 -3.73 3.87
N VAL A 46 2.58 -2.44 4.25
CA VAL A 46 3.17 -1.35 3.45
C VAL A 46 4.66 -1.60 3.21
N GLU A 47 5.40 -1.96 4.26
CA GLU A 47 6.83 -2.26 4.15
C GLU A 47 7.10 -3.42 3.18
N VAL A 48 6.32 -4.50 3.28
CA VAL A 48 6.42 -5.64 2.36
C VAL A 48 6.07 -5.22 0.93
N ALA A 49 5.02 -4.43 0.72
CA ALA A 49 4.62 -3.94 -0.60
C ALA A 49 5.73 -3.12 -1.26
N LEU A 50 6.35 -2.20 -0.51
CA LEU A 50 7.42 -1.33 -1.00
C LEU A 50 8.69 -2.13 -1.31
N LYS A 51 9.08 -3.08 -0.45
CA LYS A 51 10.24 -3.94 -0.69
C LYS A 51 10.06 -4.83 -1.90
N LEU A 52 8.89 -5.47 -2.05
CA LEU A 52 8.61 -6.37 -3.17
C LEU A 52 8.52 -5.63 -4.50
N SER A 53 7.87 -4.47 -4.53
CA SER A 53 7.68 -3.68 -5.75
C SER A 53 8.92 -2.89 -6.16
N LYS A 54 9.86 -2.65 -5.23
CA LYS A 54 11.03 -1.78 -5.42
C LYS A 54 10.65 -0.41 -6.00
N MET A 55 9.49 0.13 -5.59
CA MET A 55 8.96 1.38 -6.15
C MET A 55 9.97 2.54 -6.07
N GLN A 56 10.67 2.70 -4.94
CA GLN A 56 11.66 3.78 -4.83
C GLN A 56 12.79 3.64 -5.86
N GLU A 57 13.23 2.42 -6.18
CA GLU A 57 14.27 2.13 -7.17
C GLU A 57 13.77 2.42 -8.60
N TYR A 58 12.55 1.98 -8.94
CA TYR A 58 12.03 2.09 -10.30
C TYR A 58 11.40 3.45 -10.64
N ILE A 59 10.78 4.13 -9.68
CA ILE A 59 10.03 5.37 -9.91
C ILE A 59 10.53 6.56 -9.07
N GLY A 60 11.57 6.38 -8.25
CA GLY A 60 12.22 7.46 -7.51
C GLY A 60 11.39 8.10 -6.39
N ARG A 61 10.26 7.49 -5.99
CA ARG A 61 9.35 8.04 -4.97
C ARG A 61 9.64 7.46 -3.59
N SER A 62 9.87 8.34 -2.62
CA SER A 62 10.04 7.97 -1.20
C SER A 62 8.74 8.02 -0.38
N ALA A 63 7.68 8.64 -0.92
CA ALA A 63 6.37 8.75 -0.29
C ALA A 63 5.26 8.79 -1.36
N PRO A 64 4.03 8.35 -1.03
CA PRO A 64 2.87 8.51 -1.91
C PRO A 64 2.48 9.99 -2.03
N THR A 65 1.93 10.37 -3.18
CA THR A 65 1.40 11.73 -3.38
C THR A 65 0.07 11.94 -2.63
N VAL A 66 -0.72 10.89 -2.45
CA VAL A 66 -2.03 10.91 -1.77
C VAL A 66 -2.17 9.63 -0.93
N ILE A 67 -2.76 9.76 0.28
CA ILE A 67 -3.15 8.65 1.17
C ILE A 67 -4.64 8.82 1.49
N THR A 68 -5.38 7.71 1.60
CA THR A 68 -6.81 7.68 1.95
C THR A 68 -7.08 6.52 2.88
#